data_AF-A0A2X2JC05-F1
#
_entry.id   AF-A0A2X2JC05-F1
#
_cell.length_a   1.000
_cell.length_b   1.000
_cell.length_c   1.000
_cell.angle_alpha   90.00
_cell.angle_beta   90.00
_cell.angle_gamma   90.00
#
_symmetry.space_group_name_H-M   'P 1'
#
loop_
_entity.id
_entity.type
_entity.pdbx_description
1 polymer ?
#
loop_
_entity_poly.entity_id
_entity_poly.type
_entity_poly.pdbx_seq_one_letter_code
_entity_poly.pdbx_strand_id
1 'polypeptide(L)'
;MPETPVIVDESQLNDSYWYYGDSKDKNTPSIAYQKADYLDNYVNRSATVLDYLSRQPGVDNSQLVVFGHSQGGHVAAKLANRYKKISKLGLSGTNIFGRIDQDIRQAKRDVQKGKITWQQAAQKIEQTYAFYKDANSPEKSKNDCKAFIYNRFACY
;
A
#
# COMPACT_ATOMS: atom_id res chain seq x y z
N MET A 1 5.81 -7.68 -7.03
CA MET A 1 6.65 -7.07 -5.98
C MET A 1 7.81 -6.36 -6.66
N PRO A 2 8.00 -5.05 -6.49
CA PRO A 2 9.12 -4.33 -7.08
C PRO A 2 10.45 -4.83 -6.52
N GLU A 3 11.54 -4.74 -7.30
CA GLU A 3 12.89 -5.19 -6.87
C GLU A 3 12.95 -6.64 -6.35
N THR A 4 12.01 -7.49 -6.76
CA THR A 4 11.98 -8.92 -6.43
C THR A 4 12.33 -9.71 -7.68
N PRO A 5 13.32 -10.61 -7.64
CA PRO A 5 13.67 -11.41 -8.81
C PRO A 5 12.52 -12.34 -9.23
N VAL A 6 12.44 -12.62 -10.52
CA VAL A 6 11.41 -13.53 -11.08
C VAL A 6 11.75 -14.99 -10.81
N ILE A 7 13.05 -15.32 -10.76
CA ILE A 7 13.57 -16.67 -10.52
C ILE A 7 14.61 -16.55 -9.41
N VAL A 8 14.48 -17.39 -8.39
CA VAL A 8 15.40 -17.52 -7.24
C VAL A 8 15.47 -18.98 -6.82
N ASP A 9 16.54 -19.35 -6.14
CA ASP A 9 16.60 -20.64 -5.44
C ASP A 9 15.64 -20.66 -4.25
N GLU A 10 15.07 -21.82 -3.97
CA GLU A 10 14.17 -22.04 -2.82
C GLU A 10 14.84 -21.66 -1.49
N SER A 11 16.17 -21.81 -1.39
CA SER A 11 16.94 -21.40 -0.21
C SER A 11 16.91 -19.90 0.08
N GLN A 12 16.44 -19.07 -0.87
CA GLN A 12 16.27 -17.61 -0.70
C GLN A 12 14.82 -17.21 -0.35
N LEU A 13 13.95 -18.20 -0.13
CA LEU A 13 12.58 -18.01 0.30
C LEU A 13 12.43 -18.35 1.80
N ASN A 14 11.47 -17.72 2.47
CA ASN A 14 11.07 -18.15 3.81
C ASN A 14 9.97 -19.23 3.74
N ASP A 15 9.48 -19.66 4.90
CA ASP A 15 8.42 -20.68 5.04
C ASP A 15 7.05 -20.28 4.42
N SER A 16 6.84 -18.99 4.17
CA SER A 16 5.68 -18.41 3.47
C SER A 16 5.94 -18.15 1.97
N TYR A 17 7.06 -18.63 1.43
CA TYR A 17 7.44 -18.53 0.00
C TYR A 17 7.62 -17.10 -0.56
N TRP A 18 7.97 -16.12 0.27
CA TRP A 18 8.43 -14.82 -0.23
C TRP A 18 9.96 -14.69 -0.22
N TYR A 19 10.48 -13.85 -1.10
CA TYR A 19 11.91 -13.59 -1.23
C TYR A 19 12.39 -12.57 -0.18
N TYR A 20 13.31 -12.97 0.69
CA TYR A 20 13.88 -12.10 1.73
C TYR A 20 15.24 -11.49 1.34
N GLY A 21 15.93 -12.04 0.34
CA GLY A 21 17.13 -11.46 -0.27
C GLY A 21 18.24 -11.13 0.74
N ASP A 22 18.63 -9.85 0.78
CA ASP A 22 19.68 -9.29 1.63
C ASP A 22 19.22 -8.95 3.07
N SER A 23 17.98 -9.31 3.41
CA SER A 23 17.46 -9.10 4.76
C SER A 23 18.16 -9.99 5.78
N LYS A 24 18.45 -9.42 6.95
CA LYS A 24 18.98 -10.16 8.11
C LYS A 24 17.93 -11.06 8.76
N ASP A 25 16.66 -10.73 8.59
CA ASP A 25 15.51 -11.50 9.04
C ASP A 25 14.80 -12.11 7.84
N LYS A 26 14.65 -13.43 7.82
CA LYS A 26 13.95 -14.16 6.75
C LYS A 26 12.48 -13.80 6.64
N ASN A 27 11.89 -13.22 7.68
CA ASN A 27 10.52 -12.73 7.70
C ASN A 27 10.42 -11.23 7.40
N THR A 28 11.47 -10.66 6.85
CA THR A 28 11.51 -9.29 6.35
C THR A 28 11.95 -9.31 4.88
N PRO A 29 11.25 -8.62 3.96
CA PRO A 29 11.66 -8.56 2.55
C PRO A 29 13.03 -7.92 2.35
N SER A 30 13.60 -8.10 1.17
CA SER A 30 14.85 -7.42 0.79
C SER A 30 14.79 -5.89 1.00
N ILE A 31 15.93 -5.28 1.30
CA ILE A 31 16.03 -3.83 1.51
C ILE A 31 15.62 -3.06 0.26
N ALA A 32 15.93 -3.60 -0.93
CA ALA A 32 15.53 -3.02 -2.21
C ALA A 32 14.00 -3.00 -2.36
N TYR A 33 13.32 -4.12 -2.05
CA TYR A 33 11.86 -4.17 -2.04
C TYR A 33 11.27 -3.13 -1.08
N GLN A 34 11.74 -3.07 0.16
CA GLN A 34 11.21 -2.13 1.16
C GLN A 34 11.33 -0.66 0.72
N LYS A 35 12.41 -0.32 0.00
CA LYS A 35 12.61 1.04 -0.55
C LYS A 35 11.69 1.33 -1.73
N ALA A 36 11.40 0.31 -2.54
CA ALA A 36 10.58 0.41 -3.73
C ALA A 36 9.08 0.19 -3.48
N ASP A 37 8.71 -0.31 -2.31
CA ASP A 37 7.34 -0.60 -1.95
C ASP A 37 6.59 0.68 -1.55
N TYR A 38 6.28 1.53 -2.53
CA TYR A 38 5.49 2.73 -2.31
C TYR A 38 4.50 3.05 -3.43
N LEU A 39 3.40 3.72 -3.09
CA LEU A 39 2.23 3.97 -3.94
C LEU A 39 2.60 4.52 -5.32
N ASP A 40 3.45 5.55 -5.37
CA ASP A 40 3.86 6.14 -6.65
C ASP A 40 4.67 5.19 -7.53
N ASN A 41 5.46 4.30 -6.94
CA ASN A 41 6.14 3.27 -7.72
C ASN A 41 5.13 2.36 -8.40
N TYR A 42 4.12 1.89 -7.66
CA TYR A 42 3.07 1.04 -8.23
C TYR A 42 2.24 1.76 -9.29
N VAL A 43 1.90 3.04 -9.08
CA VAL A 43 1.19 3.84 -10.09
C VAL A 43 2.02 4.00 -11.36
N ASN A 44 3.30 4.32 -11.24
CA ASN A 44 4.20 4.48 -12.38
C ASN A 44 4.36 3.17 -13.16
N ARG A 45 4.61 2.07 -12.46
CA ARG A 45 4.74 0.73 -13.07
C ARG A 45 3.46 0.33 -13.80
N SER A 46 2.30 0.55 -13.19
CA SER A 46 1.00 0.28 -13.83
C SER A 46 0.81 1.12 -15.08
N ALA A 47 1.15 2.42 -15.06
CA ALA A 47 1.08 3.27 -16.24
C ALA A 47 1.98 2.76 -17.38
N THR A 48 3.20 2.33 -17.08
CA THR A 48 4.11 1.71 -18.07
C THR A 48 3.51 0.46 -18.71
N VAL A 49 2.88 -0.41 -17.91
CA VAL A 49 2.20 -1.61 -18.42
C VAL A 49 1.03 -1.22 -19.32
N LEU A 50 0.23 -0.24 -18.93
CA LEU A 50 -0.90 0.24 -19.75
C LEU A 50 -0.44 0.84 -21.08
N ASP A 51 0.64 1.61 -21.08
CA ASP A 51 1.22 2.17 -22.32
C ASP A 51 1.72 1.06 -23.25
N TYR A 52 2.34 0.02 -22.70
CA TYR A 52 2.75 -1.15 -23.47
C TYR A 52 1.55 -1.89 -24.06
N LEU A 53 0.54 -2.19 -23.23
CA LEU A 53 -0.67 -2.91 -23.65
C LEU A 53 -1.45 -2.16 -24.72
N SER A 54 -1.56 -0.83 -24.62
CA SER A 54 -2.28 -0.01 -25.62
C SER A 54 -1.76 -0.14 -27.05
N ARG A 55 -0.52 -0.60 -27.22
CA ARG A 55 0.16 -0.75 -28.51
C ARG A 55 0.12 -2.18 -29.05
N GLN A 56 -0.40 -3.14 -28.28
CA GLN A 56 -0.41 -4.54 -28.69
C GLN A 56 -1.54 -4.79 -29.70
N PRO A 57 -1.32 -5.66 -30.70
CA PRO A 57 -2.37 -6.03 -31.64
C PRO A 57 -3.54 -6.71 -30.89
N GLY A 58 -4.76 -6.38 -31.27
CA GLY A 58 -5.98 -6.93 -30.66
C GLY A 58 -6.44 -6.25 -29.37
N VAL A 59 -5.74 -5.22 -28.90
CA VAL A 59 -6.22 -4.39 -27.78
C VAL A 59 -7.14 -3.28 -28.28
N ASP A 60 -8.40 -3.31 -27.84
CA ASP A 60 -9.33 -2.20 -28.04
C ASP A 60 -8.99 -1.05 -27.09
N ASN A 61 -8.75 0.13 -27.68
CA ASN A 61 -8.41 1.36 -26.97
C ASN A 61 -9.62 2.30 -26.78
N SER A 62 -10.83 1.88 -27.20
CA SER A 62 -12.07 2.66 -27.06
C SER A 62 -12.47 2.84 -25.59
N GLN A 63 -12.13 1.89 -24.73
CA GLN A 63 -12.36 1.93 -23.29
C GLN A 63 -11.18 1.35 -22.53
N LEU A 64 -10.88 1.94 -21.38
CA LEU A 64 -9.89 1.42 -20.45
C LEU A 64 -10.48 1.36 -19.05
N VAL A 65 -10.66 0.15 -18.54
CA VAL A 65 -11.20 -0.11 -17.20
C VAL A 65 -10.07 -0.56 -16.30
N VAL A 66 -9.95 0.06 -15.12
CA VAL A 66 -9.01 -0.37 -14.07
C VAL A 66 -9.78 -0.80 -12.84
N PHE A 67 -9.37 -1.92 -12.24
CA PHE A 67 -9.94 -2.45 -11.01
C PHE A 67 -8.86 -2.58 -9.93
N GLY A 68 -9.18 -2.15 -8.71
CA GLY A 68 -8.29 -2.29 -7.55
C GLY A 68 -8.99 -2.93 -6.36
N HIS A 69 -8.33 -3.92 -5.75
CA HIS A 69 -8.77 -4.58 -4.53
C HIS A 69 -7.83 -4.27 -3.36
N SER A 70 -8.37 -4.08 -2.15
CA SER A 70 -7.59 -3.85 -0.93
C SER A 70 -6.60 -2.69 -1.10
N GLN A 71 -5.29 -2.91 -0.91
CA GLN A 71 -4.27 -1.89 -1.13
C GLN A 71 -4.19 -1.45 -2.60
N GLY A 72 -4.49 -2.37 -3.54
CA GLY A 72 -4.56 -2.07 -4.97
C GLY A 72 -5.62 -1.05 -5.35
N GLY A 73 -6.65 -0.83 -4.52
CA GLY A 73 -7.62 0.23 -4.76
C GLY A 73 -7.04 1.64 -4.62
N HIS A 74 -6.05 1.85 -3.74
CA HIS A 74 -5.35 3.13 -3.65
C HIS A 74 -4.52 3.38 -4.92
N VAL A 75 -3.85 2.33 -5.42
CA VAL A 75 -3.11 2.38 -6.69
C VAL A 75 -4.06 2.71 -7.84
N ALA A 76 -5.17 1.98 -7.95
CA ALA A 76 -6.16 2.17 -9.01
C ALA A 76 -6.79 3.57 -8.98
N ALA A 77 -7.13 4.08 -7.79
CA ALA A 77 -7.69 5.43 -7.63
C ALA A 77 -6.69 6.52 -8.04
N LYS A 78 -5.44 6.44 -7.56
CA LYS A 78 -4.40 7.41 -7.93
C LYS A 78 -4.03 7.31 -9.42
N LEU A 79 -4.00 6.09 -9.96
CA LEU A 79 -3.75 5.86 -11.38
C LEU A 79 -4.87 6.43 -12.25
N ALA A 80 -6.15 6.24 -11.90
CA ALA A 80 -7.29 6.83 -12.61
C ALA A 80 -7.24 8.37 -12.62
N ASN A 81 -6.79 8.98 -11.51
CA ASN A 81 -6.60 10.43 -11.46
C ASN A 81 -5.46 10.91 -12.39
N ARG A 82 -4.38 10.14 -12.51
CA ARG A 82 -3.19 10.51 -13.30
C ARG A 82 -3.29 10.14 -14.78
N TYR A 83 -3.78 8.95 -15.10
CA TYR A 83 -3.79 8.36 -16.43
C TYR A 83 -5.16 8.59 -17.08
N LYS A 84 -5.29 9.75 -17.75
CA LYS A 84 -6.58 10.28 -18.23
C LYS A 84 -7.32 9.43 -19.27
N LYS A 85 -6.67 8.40 -19.84
CA LYS A 85 -7.32 7.46 -20.76
C LYS A 85 -8.23 6.45 -20.04
N ILE A 86 -8.11 6.30 -18.72
CA ILE A 86 -8.99 5.41 -17.93
C ILE A 86 -10.42 5.95 -17.98
N SER A 87 -11.33 5.17 -18.55
CA SER A 87 -12.74 5.53 -18.70
C SER A 87 -13.60 5.03 -17.56
N LYS A 88 -13.20 3.95 -16.86
CA LYS A 88 -13.94 3.40 -15.72
C LYS A 88 -12.99 2.90 -14.62
N LEU A 89 -13.39 3.11 -13.37
CA LEU A 89 -12.67 2.67 -12.18
C LEU A 89 -13.57 1.77 -11.33
N GLY A 90 -13.11 0.56 -11.03
CA GLY A 90 -13.73 -0.34 -10.06
C GLY A 90 -12.88 -0.46 -8.80
N LEU A 91 -13.51 -0.40 -7.63
CA LEU A 91 -12.84 -0.53 -6.34
C LEU A 91 -13.57 -1.58 -5.48
N SER A 92 -12.81 -2.44 -4.82
CA SER A 92 -13.36 -3.43 -3.88
C SER A 92 -12.47 -3.58 -2.65
N GLY A 93 -13.06 -3.83 -1.48
CA GLY A 93 -12.32 -4.06 -0.23
C GLY A 93 -11.34 -2.95 0.17
N THR A 94 -11.50 -1.75 -0.38
CA THR A 94 -10.55 -0.64 -0.26
C THR A 94 -11.10 0.41 0.68
N ASN A 95 -10.33 0.82 1.68
CA ASN A 95 -10.65 2.01 2.46
C ASN A 95 -10.04 3.26 1.83
N ILE A 96 -10.83 4.01 1.06
CA ILE A 96 -10.38 5.21 0.32
C ILE A 96 -9.88 6.34 1.23
N PHE A 97 -10.15 6.29 2.53
CA PHE A 97 -9.72 7.29 3.51
C PHE A 97 -8.40 6.91 4.21
N GLY A 98 -7.82 5.75 3.90
CA GLY A 98 -6.55 5.29 4.46
C GLY A 98 -6.64 4.70 5.88
N ARG A 99 -5.50 4.17 6.36
CA ARG A 99 -5.42 3.42 7.63
C ARG A 99 -5.78 4.25 8.85
N ILE A 100 -5.31 5.49 8.91
CA ILE A 100 -5.50 6.41 10.03
C ILE A 100 -6.99 6.66 10.28
N ASP A 101 -7.73 6.99 9.22
CA ASP A 101 -9.18 7.14 9.31
C ASP A 101 -9.86 5.81 9.70
N GLN A 102 -9.38 4.68 9.17
CA GLN A 102 -9.91 3.36 9.53
C GLN A 102 -9.87 3.12 11.03
N ASP A 103 -8.72 3.39 11.65
CA ASP A 103 -8.44 3.09 13.04
C ASP A 103 -9.23 4.02 13.96
N ILE A 104 -9.36 5.30 13.58
CA ILE A 104 -10.22 6.27 14.28
C ILE A 104 -11.69 5.82 14.22
N ARG A 105 -12.20 5.43 13.04
CA ARG A 105 -13.58 4.93 12.93
C ARG A 105 -13.78 3.62 13.67
N GLN A 106 -12.77 2.75 13.71
CA GLN A 106 -12.85 1.50 14.46
C GLN A 106 -12.94 1.74 15.96
N ALA A 107 -12.13 2.65 16.51
CA ALA A 107 -12.22 3.03 17.91
C ALA A 107 -13.62 3.55 18.27
N LYS A 108 -14.21 4.41 17.43
CA LYS A 108 -15.59 4.91 17.62
C LYS A 108 -16.63 3.78 17.57
N ARG A 109 -16.51 2.86 16.61
CA ARG A 109 -17.40 1.69 16.50
C ARG A 109 -17.30 0.76 17.71
N ASP A 110 -16.10 0.56 18.25
CA ASP A 110 -15.90 -0.31 19.41
C ASP A 110 -16.59 0.25 20.66
N VAL A 111 -16.64 1.57 20.83
CA VAL A 111 -17.44 2.19 21.90
C VAL A 111 -18.93 1.94 21.70
N GLN A 112 -19.44 2.16 20.48
CA GLN A 112 -20.85 1.93 20.16
C GLN A 112 -21.28 0.48 20.39
N LYS A 113 -20.34 -0.47 20.25
CA LYS A 113 -20.55 -1.89 20.51
C LYS A 113 -20.33 -2.29 21.98
N GLY A 114 -20.04 -1.33 22.87
CA GLY A 114 -19.76 -1.59 24.28
C GLY A 114 -18.46 -2.35 24.54
N LYS A 115 -17.55 -2.43 23.56
CA LYS A 115 -16.27 -3.16 23.70
C LYS A 115 -15.23 -2.39 24.49
N ILE A 116 -15.27 -1.06 24.42
CA ILE A 116 -14.35 -0.14 25.11
C ILE A 116 -15.10 1.09 25.60
N THR A 117 -14.53 1.81 26.56
CA THR A 117 -15.07 3.09 27.03
C THR A 117 -14.69 4.23 26.08
N TRP A 118 -15.39 5.36 26.17
CA TRP A 118 -15.02 6.60 25.46
C TRP A 118 -13.60 7.06 25.79
N GLN A 119 -13.15 6.89 27.04
CA GLN A 119 -11.79 7.24 27.46
C GLN A 119 -10.75 6.36 26.75
N GLN A 120 -10.98 5.05 26.68
CA GLN A 120 -10.11 4.12 25.95
C GLN A 120 -10.08 4.43 24.45
N ALA A 121 -11.23 4.81 23.87
CA ALA A 121 -11.29 5.21 22.47
C ALA A 121 -10.54 6.52 22.19
N ALA A 122 -10.64 7.51 23.09
CA ALA A 122 -9.89 8.75 22.99
C ALA A 122 -8.37 8.48 22.99
N GLN A 123 -7.89 7.64 23.90
CA GLN A 123 -6.48 7.24 23.95
C GLN A 123 -6.03 6.56 22.65
N LYS A 124 -6.82 5.63 22.09
CA LYS A 124 -6.50 4.98 20.81
C LYS A 124 -6.44 6.00 19.65
N ILE A 125 -7.37 6.95 19.62
CA ILE A 125 -7.41 8.00 18.60
C ILE A 125 -6.18 8.91 18.72
N GLU A 126 -5.80 9.31 19.93
CA GLU A 126 -4.60 10.11 20.19
C GLU A 126 -3.32 9.38 19.78
N GLN A 127 -3.20 8.09 20.10
CA GLN A 127 -2.09 7.26 19.64
C GLN A 127 -2.03 7.18 18.12
N THR A 128 -3.19 7.03 17.47
CA THR A 128 -3.28 7.02 15.99
C THR A 128 -2.81 8.36 15.39
N TYR A 129 -3.16 9.50 16.01
CA TYR A 129 -2.66 10.80 15.59
C TYR A 129 -1.17 11.02 15.87
N ALA A 130 -0.66 10.53 17.01
CA ALA A 130 0.76 10.60 17.32
C ALA A 130 1.57 9.81 16.28
N PHE A 131 1.11 8.59 15.95
CA PHE A 131 1.68 7.79 14.87
C PHE A 131 1.60 8.50 13.51
N TYR A 132 0.46 9.13 13.17
CA TYR A 132 0.32 9.94 11.95
C TYR A 132 1.41 11.02 11.88
N LYS A 133 1.64 11.75 12.97
CA LYS A 133 2.62 12.85 13.03
C LYS A 133 4.04 12.33 12.92
N ASP A 134 4.36 11.28 13.66
CA ASP A 134 5.69 10.65 13.63
C ASP A 134 6.01 10.10 12.24
N ALA A 135 5.02 9.49 11.57
CA ALA A 135 5.14 8.98 10.22
C ALA A 135 5.29 10.06 9.13
N ASN A 136 5.09 11.33 9.46
CA ASN A 136 5.34 12.47 8.58
C ASN A 136 6.55 13.30 9.00
N SER A 137 7.25 12.94 10.09
CA SER A 137 8.39 13.71 10.58
C SER A 137 9.67 13.38 9.79
N PRO A 138 10.31 14.35 9.11
CA PRO A 138 11.52 14.13 8.32
C PRO A 138 12.73 13.61 9.12
N GLU A 139 12.77 13.89 10.43
CA GLU A 139 13.86 13.44 11.31
C GLU A 139 13.69 11.98 11.73
N LYS A 140 12.44 11.54 11.98
CA LYS A 140 12.12 10.15 12.34
C LYS A 140 12.06 9.23 11.12
N SER A 141 11.81 9.78 9.92
CA SER A 141 11.72 9.03 8.66
C SER A 141 13.03 8.52 8.09
N LYS A 142 14.17 9.08 8.51
CA LYS A 142 15.49 8.67 7.98
C LYS A 142 15.94 7.28 8.45
N ASN A 143 15.47 6.80 9.60
CA ASN A 143 15.98 5.59 10.25
C ASN A 143 14.91 4.51 10.50
N ASP A 144 13.64 4.76 10.18
CA ASP A 144 12.56 3.82 10.40
C ASP A 144 11.71 3.67 9.13
N CYS A 145 11.59 2.44 8.61
CA CYS A 145 10.67 2.12 7.51
C CYS A 145 9.27 2.66 7.83
N LYS A 146 8.88 2.65 9.11
CA LYS A 146 7.59 3.11 9.60
C LYS A 146 7.36 4.61 9.50
N ALA A 147 8.37 5.41 9.18
CA ALA A 147 8.20 6.86 9.07
C ALA A 147 8.06 7.38 7.63
N PHE A 148 7.77 6.49 6.67
CA PHE A 148 7.29 6.84 5.31
C PHE A 148 5.89 6.26 5.00
N ILE A 149 5.03 6.13 6.02
CA ILE A 149 3.80 5.30 5.97
C ILE A 149 2.65 5.89 5.14
N TYR A 150 2.73 7.12 4.63
CA TYR A 150 1.68 7.62 3.72
C TYR A 150 1.72 6.98 2.34
N ASN A 151 2.85 6.40 1.96
CA ASN A 151 3.00 5.78 0.65
C ASN A 151 3.50 4.34 0.69
N ARG A 152 4.01 3.78 1.79
CA ARG A 152 4.56 2.40 1.80
C ARG A 152 3.54 1.34 2.24
N PHE A 153 3.57 0.16 1.61
CA PHE A 153 2.61 -0.92 1.86
C PHE A 153 3.14 -2.03 2.78
N ALA A 154 4.44 -2.11 3.05
CA ALA A 154 5.09 -3.27 3.66
C ALA A 154 5.98 -2.97 4.88
N CYS A 155 5.86 -1.79 5.51
CA CYS A 155 6.52 -1.58 6.80
C CYS A 155 5.63 -2.16 7.92
N TYR A 156 5.90 -3.39 8.35
CA TYR A 156 5.26 -4.06 9.49
C TYR A 156 6.20 -4.07 10.72
#